data_AF-A0A839IYC7-F1
#
_entry.id   AF-A0A839IYC7-F1
#
_cell.length_a   1.000
_cell.length_b   1.000
_cell.length_c   1.000
_cell.angle_alpha   90.00
_cell.angle_beta   90.00
_cell.angle_gamma   90.00
#
_symmetry.space_group_name_H-M   'P 1'
#
loop_
_entity.id
_entity.type
_entity.pdbx_description
1 polymer ?
#
loop_
_entity_poly.entity_id
_entity_poly.type
_entity_poly.pdbx_seq_one_letter_code
_entity_poly.pdbx_strand_id
1 'polypeptide(L)'
;MSENLLHLLKMAAELFRPAKHYPTKEFMEAEYVLPDFGEYDFRNAPYFLGVALALDDPDVDEVDLMKAAQIGWTFFILGYIFKRVVEARYRPCPIMMLFAKAGDGKALHDEKLVMAGEATRAVAECIDFSTSPKSGNRWDLKKFDGG
;
A
#
# COMPACT_ATOMS: atom_id res chain seq x y z
N MET A 1 38.33 8.55 14.25
CA MET A 1 37.56 7.59 13.44
C MET A 1 37.48 8.17 12.04
N SER A 2 37.90 7.46 10.99
CA SER A 2 37.88 8.02 9.62
C SER A 2 36.44 8.26 9.16
N GLU A 3 36.19 9.29 8.36
CA GLU A 3 34.85 9.59 7.80
C GLU A 3 34.25 8.39 7.06
N ASN A 4 35.09 7.61 6.37
CA ASN A 4 34.68 6.40 5.67
C ASN A 4 34.11 5.34 6.60
N LEU A 5 34.68 5.16 7.79
CA LEU A 5 34.17 4.19 8.77
C LEU A 5 32.83 4.65 9.33
N LEU A 6 32.65 5.94 9.59
CA LEU A 6 31.37 6.49 10.04
C LEU A 6 30.28 6.35 8.98
N HIS A 7 30.61 6.56 7.71
CA HIS A 7 29.67 6.39 6.59
C HIS A 7 29.23 4.92 6.45
N LEU A 8 30.19 3.98 6.47
CA LEU A 8 29.90 2.55 6.43
C LEU A 8 29.04 2.09 7.61
N LEU A 9 29.33 2.57 8.82
CA LEU A 9 28.54 2.25 10.01
C LEU A 9 27.10 2.77 9.91
N LYS A 10 26.88 3.97 9.33
CA LYS A 10 25.53 4.48 9.08
C LYS A 10 24.77 3.63 8.07
N MET A 11 25.41 3.27 6.95
CA MET A 11 24.79 2.38 5.95
C MET A 11 24.44 1.03 6.55
N ALA A 12 25.34 0.43 7.32
CA ALA A 12 25.09 -0.84 7.99
C ALA A 12 23.96 -0.72 9.02
N ALA A 13 23.92 0.36 9.82
CA ALA A 13 22.87 0.59 10.79
C ALA A 13 21.48 0.74 10.15
N GLU A 14 21.38 1.38 8.98
CA GLU A 14 20.12 1.45 8.22
C GLU A 14 19.64 0.07 7.77
N LEU A 15 20.54 -0.87 7.45
CA LEU A 15 20.16 -2.24 7.11
C LEU A 15 19.57 -3.02 8.31
N PHE A 16 19.94 -2.65 9.53
CA PHE A 16 19.45 -3.27 10.77
C PHE A 16 18.37 -2.46 11.48
N ARG A 17 17.92 -1.33 10.90
CA ARG A 17 16.81 -0.57 11.46
C ARG A 17 15.55 -1.45 11.39
N PRO A 18 14.89 -1.75 12.53
CA PRO A 18 13.68 -2.55 12.52
C PRO A 18 12.64 -1.90 11.60
N ALA A 19 11.95 -2.72 10.83
CA ALA A 19 10.84 -2.27 10.01
C ALA A 19 9.84 -1.52 10.90
N LYS A 20 9.51 -0.28 10.53
CA LYS A 20 8.45 0.44 11.23
C LYS A 20 7.14 -0.24 10.85
N HIS A 21 6.56 -0.98 11.79
CA HIS A 21 5.21 -1.50 11.65
C HIS A 21 4.25 -0.32 11.84
N TYR A 22 3.46 -0.02 10.82
CA TYR A 22 2.44 1.01 10.94
C TYR A 22 1.08 0.35 11.08
N PRO A 23 0.31 0.66 12.14
CA PRO A 23 -1.12 0.40 12.12
C PRO A 23 -1.73 1.01 10.86
N THR A 24 -2.66 0.30 10.23
CA THR A 24 -3.30 0.70 8.97
C THR A 24 -3.89 2.10 9.07
N LYS A 25 -4.51 2.42 10.20
CA LYS A 25 -5.02 3.78 10.47
C LYS A 25 -3.92 4.83 10.35
N GLU A 26 -2.80 4.61 11.04
CA GLU A 26 -1.69 5.58 11.11
C GLU A 26 -1.01 5.73 9.75
N PHE A 27 -0.78 4.64 9.03
CA PHE A 27 -0.22 4.70 7.68
C PHE A 27 -1.13 5.50 6.75
N MET A 28 -2.43 5.21 6.77
CA MET A 28 -3.35 5.85 5.85
C MET A 28 -3.50 7.35 6.12
N GLU A 29 -3.58 7.77 7.40
CA GLU A 29 -3.67 9.20 7.74
C GLU A 29 -2.34 9.97 7.54
N ALA A 30 -1.19 9.28 7.56
CA ALA A 30 0.11 9.92 7.41
C ALA A 30 0.60 9.96 5.95
N GLU A 31 0.32 8.92 5.16
CA GLU A 31 0.96 8.72 3.86
C GLU A 31 -0.06 8.63 2.71
N TYR A 32 -1.25 8.08 2.94
CA TYR A 32 -2.17 7.73 1.85
C TYR A 32 -2.94 8.94 1.32
N VAL A 33 -2.81 9.18 0.01
CA VAL A 33 -3.47 10.31 -0.67
C VAL A 33 -4.52 9.78 -1.63
N LEU A 34 -5.74 10.29 -1.48
CA LEU A 34 -6.84 10.08 -2.41
C LEU A 34 -6.67 11.02 -3.61
N PRO A 35 -6.68 10.50 -4.85
CA PRO A 35 -6.70 11.33 -6.06
C PRO A 35 -7.86 12.33 -5.97
N ASP A 36 -7.60 13.60 -6.25
CA ASP A 36 -8.56 14.72 -6.23
C ASP A 36 -9.15 15.12 -4.86
N PHE A 37 -8.95 14.32 -3.80
CA PHE A 37 -9.55 14.57 -2.47
C PHE A 37 -8.53 14.86 -1.37
N GLY A 38 -7.24 14.64 -1.61
CA GLY A 38 -6.17 14.92 -0.65
C GLY A 38 -5.91 13.79 0.32
N GLU A 39 -5.40 14.12 1.51
CA GLU A 39 -5.01 13.15 2.54
C GLU A 39 -6.21 12.31 3.00
N TYR A 40 -5.99 11.01 3.20
CA TYR A 40 -7.02 10.13 3.72
C TYR A 40 -7.32 10.43 5.18
N ASP A 41 -8.60 10.51 5.54
CA ASP A 41 -9.04 10.81 6.90
C ASP A 41 -10.19 9.89 7.31
N PHE A 42 -9.98 9.08 8.36
CA PHE A 42 -11.00 8.17 8.88
C PHE A 42 -12.23 8.89 9.44
N ARG A 43 -12.17 10.18 9.75
CA ARG A 43 -13.35 10.98 10.13
C ARG A 43 -14.39 11.00 9.01
N ASN A 44 -13.98 10.88 7.75
CA ASN A 44 -14.87 10.82 6.60
C ASN A 44 -15.46 9.42 6.37
N ALA A 45 -14.79 8.37 6.86
CA ALA A 45 -15.21 6.98 6.70
C ALA A 45 -14.98 6.14 7.98
N PRO A 46 -15.60 6.50 9.12
CA PRO A 46 -15.31 5.90 10.42
C PRO A 46 -15.69 4.41 10.49
N TYR A 47 -16.60 3.96 9.63
CA TYR A 47 -16.95 2.55 9.45
C TYR A 47 -15.71 1.66 9.22
N PHE A 48 -14.70 2.16 8.53
CA PHE A 48 -13.50 1.39 8.22
C PHE A 48 -12.47 1.30 9.35
N LEU A 49 -12.65 2.02 10.47
CA LEU A 49 -11.74 1.88 11.61
C LEU A 49 -11.74 0.47 12.18
N GLY A 50 -12.92 -0.14 12.32
CA GLY A 50 -13.05 -1.53 12.79
C GLY A 50 -12.42 -2.51 11.79
N VAL A 51 -12.56 -2.24 10.49
CA VAL A 51 -11.95 -3.06 9.43
C VAL A 51 -10.42 -2.94 9.46
N ALA A 52 -9.89 -1.73 9.61
CA ALA A 52 -8.45 -1.50 9.71
C ALA A 52 -7.85 -2.23 10.91
N LEU A 53 -8.51 -2.19 12.06
CA LEU A 53 -8.08 -2.91 13.27
C LEU A 53 -8.11 -4.42 13.05
N ALA A 54 -9.16 -4.96 12.43
CA ALA A 54 -9.24 -6.40 12.12
C ALA A 54 -8.16 -6.84 11.14
N LEU A 55 -7.83 -6.04 10.12
CA LEU A 55 -6.76 -6.33 9.17
C LEU A 55 -5.34 -6.26 9.78
N ASP A 56 -5.17 -5.53 10.88
CA ASP A 56 -3.90 -5.42 11.60
C ASP A 56 -3.71 -6.50 12.68
N ASP A 57 -4.78 -7.21 13.05
CA ASP A 57 -4.77 -8.21 14.11
C ASP A 57 -4.12 -9.52 13.61
N PRO A 58 -2.98 -9.96 14.18
CA PRO A 58 -2.33 -11.19 13.76
C PRO A 58 -3.11 -12.47 14.07
N ASP A 59 -4.12 -12.40 14.94
CA ASP A 59 -5.00 -13.53 15.26
C ASP A 59 -6.22 -13.61 14.32
N VAL A 60 -6.35 -12.67 13.38
CA VAL A 60 -7.41 -12.63 12.36
C VAL A 60 -6.89 -13.12 11.02
N ASP A 61 -7.36 -14.29 10.58
CA ASP A 61 -6.99 -14.88 9.29
C ASP A 61 -7.84 -14.36 8.11
N GLU A 62 -9.07 -13.92 8.38
CA GLU A 62 -10.05 -13.55 7.35
C GLU A 62 -10.95 -12.40 7.81
N VAL A 63 -11.23 -11.47 6.90
CA VAL A 63 -12.15 -10.33 7.12
C VAL A 63 -13.21 -10.31 6.03
N ASP A 64 -14.41 -10.78 6.38
CA ASP A 64 -15.58 -10.76 5.51
C ASP A 64 -16.46 -9.54 5.77
N LEU A 65 -16.92 -8.89 4.70
CA LEU A 65 -17.74 -7.67 4.81
C LEU A 65 -18.96 -7.72 3.89
N MET A 66 -20.14 -7.64 4.51
CA MET A 66 -21.35 -7.16 3.83
C MET A 66 -21.41 -5.65 3.96
N LYS A 67 -21.20 -4.95 2.85
CA LYS A 67 -21.15 -3.49 2.82
C LYS A 67 -22.15 -2.87 1.85
N ALA A 68 -22.56 -1.65 2.13
CA ALA A 68 -23.31 -0.82 1.19
C ALA A 68 -22.47 -0.49 -0.05
N ALA A 69 -23.14 -0.07 -1.13
CA ALA A 69 -22.47 0.48 -2.29
C ALA A 69 -21.92 1.90 -2.01
N GLN A 70 -20.89 2.31 -2.74
CA GLN A 70 -20.37 3.69 -2.76
C GLN A 70 -19.84 4.26 -1.42
N ILE A 71 -19.52 3.42 -0.44
CA ILE A 71 -18.94 3.87 0.84
C ILE A 71 -17.41 4.11 0.80
N GLY A 72 -16.80 4.22 -0.38
CA GLY A 72 -15.35 4.40 -0.50
C GLY A 72 -14.49 3.14 -0.27
N TRP A 73 -15.11 1.95 -0.25
CA TRP A 73 -14.43 0.65 -0.03
C TRP A 73 -13.18 0.44 -0.88
N THR A 74 -13.26 0.76 -2.18
CA THR A 74 -12.15 0.55 -3.12
C THR A 74 -10.90 1.32 -2.70
N PHE A 75 -11.03 2.56 -2.25
CA PHE A 75 -9.88 3.33 -1.80
C PHE A 75 -9.40 2.89 -0.42
N PHE A 76 -10.30 2.49 0.48
CA PHE A 76 -9.89 1.90 1.76
C PHE A 76 -8.99 0.67 1.56
N ILE A 77 -9.43 -0.30 0.74
CA ILE A 77 -8.65 -1.52 0.53
C ILE A 77 -7.34 -1.25 -0.23
N LEU A 78 -7.32 -0.27 -1.15
CA LEU A 78 -6.08 0.16 -1.79
C LEU A 78 -5.09 0.76 -0.78
N GLY A 79 -5.55 1.60 0.15
CA GLY A 79 -4.69 2.14 1.21
C GLY A 79 -4.07 1.05 2.08
N TYR A 80 -4.84 0.01 2.43
CA TYR A 80 -4.30 -1.16 3.12
C TYR A 80 -3.27 -1.92 2.27
N ILE A 81 -3.57 -2.21 1.01
CA ILE A 81 -2.63 -2.90 0.10
C ILE A 81 -1.34 -2.09 -0.06
N PHE A 82 -1.44 -0.77 -0.19
CA PHE A 82 -0.30 0.14 -0.27
C PHE A 82 0.57 0.13 0.97
N LYS A 83 -0.03 0.06 2.17
CA LYS A 83 0.72 -0.19 3.40
C LYS A 83 1.54 -1.47 3.28
N ARG A 84 0.90 -2.57 2.85
CA ARG A 84 1.54 -3.88 2.70
C ARG A 84 2.69 -3.86 1.69
N VAL A 85 2.53 -3.12 0.58
CA VAL A 85 3.59 -2.88 -0.41
C VAL A 85 4.79 -2.16 0.22
N VAL A 86 4.55 -1.05 0.95
CA VAL A 86 5.63 -0.27 1.59
C VAL A 86 6.37 -1.11 2.64
N GLU A 87 5.65 -1.98 3.35
CA GLU A 87 6.22 -2.88 4.36
C GLU A 87 6.91 -4.12 3.76
N ALA A 88 6.62 -4.48 2.51
CA ALA A 88 7.02 -5.75 1.91
C ALA A 88 8.54 -5.94 1.83
N ARG A 89 9.30 -4.84 1.70
CA ARG A 89 10.77 -4.84 1.76
C ARG A 89 11.32 -5.51 3.01
N TYR A 90 10.62 -5.38 4.14
CA TYR A 90 11.05 -5.97 5.41
C TYR A 90 10.17 -7.16 5.84
N ARG A 91 8.95 -7.23 5.34
CA ARG A 91 7.98 -8.31 5.59
C ARG A 91 7.38 -8.78 4.27
N PRO A 92 8.14 -9.57 3.48
CA PRO A 92 7.73 -10.00 2.14
C PRO A 92 6.31 -10.53 2.13
N CYS A 93 5.50 -10.04 1.19
CA CYS A 93 4.08 -10.30 1.10
C CYS A 93 3.63 -10.16 -0.36
N PRO A 94 3.63 -11.25 -1.12
CA PRO A 94 2.97 -11.30 -2.42
C PRO A 94 1.46 -11.07 -2.25
N ILE A 95 0.88 -10.19 -3.06
CA ILE A 95 -0.54 -9.82 -2.97
C ILE A 95 -1.25 -10.23 -4.25
N MET A 96 -2.38 -10.94 -4.11
CA MET A 96 -3.24 -11.31 -5.23
C MET A 96 -4.63 -10.68 -5.05
N MET A 97 -5.04 -9.87 -6.02
CA MET A 97 -6.40 -9.34 -6.09
C MET A 97 -7.18 -10.08 -7.16
N LEU A 98 -8.32 -10.67 -6.77
CA LEU A 98 -9.20 -11.41 -7.66
C LEU A 98 -10.47 -10.62 -7.96
N PHE A 99 -10.90 -10.70 -9.22
CA PHE A 99 -12.13 -10.09 -9.70
C PHE A 99 -12.97 -11.16 -10.40
N ALA A 100 -14.29 -11.04 -10.30
CA ALA A 100 -15.21 -11.94 -10.99
C ALA A 100 -15.05 -11.86 -12.52
N LYS A 101 -14.69 -10.69 -13.05
CA LYS A 101 -14.41 -10.45 -14.47
C LYS A 101 -13.09 -9.69 -14.62
N ALA A 102 -12.31 -10.07 -15.63
CA ALA A 102 -11.04 -9.41 -15.95
C ALA A 102 -11.21 -7.91 -16.24
N GLY A 103 -12.33 -7.52 -16.85
CA GLY A 103 -12.65 -6.11 -17.13
C GLY A 103 -12.75 -5.26 -15.88
N ASP A 104 -13.29 -5.79 -14.78
CA ASP A 104 -13.43 -5.07 -13.51
C ASP A 104 -12.05 -4.83 -12.88
N GLY A 105 -11.16 -5.82 -12.96
CA GLY A 105 -9.78 -5.68 -12.49
C GLY A 105 -8.99 -4.65 -13.31
N LYS A 106 -9.19 -4.64 -14.63
CA LYS A 106 -8.57 -3.64 -15.50
C LYS A 106 -9.10 -2.22 -15.23
N ALA A 107 -10.41 -2.07 -15.05
CA ALA A 107 -11.02 -0.79 -14.69
C ALA A 107 -10.49 -0.28 -13.35
N LEU A 108 -10.37 -1.15 -12.33
CA LEU A 108 -9.76 -0.77 -11.06
C LEU A 108 -8.30 -0.32 -11.23
N HIS A 109 -7.53 -1.03 -12.06
CA HIS A 109 -6.15 -0.66 -12.35
C HIS A 109 -6.08 0.75 -12.97
N ASP A 110 -6.80 0.96 -14.07
CA ASP A 110 -6.73 2.17 -14.88
C ASP A 110 -7.34 3.39 -14.17
N GLU A 111 -8.41 3.19 -13.38
CA GLU A 111 -9.21 4.30 -12.82
C GLU A 111 -9.00 4.56 -11.32
N LYS A 112 -8.27 3.70 -10.60
CA LYS A 112 -8.13 3.84 -9.13
C LYS A 112 -6.70 3.56 -8.66
N LEU A 113 -6.15 2.41 -9.02
CA LEU A 113 -4.88 1.93 -8.47
C LEU A 113 -3.71 2.80 -8.90
N VAL A 114 -3.56 3.05 -10.20
CA VAL A 114 -2.44 3.87 -10.71
C VAL A 114 -2.50 5.27 -10.11
N MET A 115 -3.66 5.93 -10.20
CA MET A 115 -3.80 7.31 -9.70
C MET A 115 -3.54 7.42 -8.20
N ALA A 116 -4.08 6.50 -7.38
CA ALA A 116 -3.85 6.54 -5.94
C ALA A 116 -2.41 6.19 -5.57
N GLY A 117 -1.79 5.26 -6.31
CA GLY A 117 -0.40 4.86 -6.12
C GLY A 117 0.57 5.98 -6.45
N GLU A 118 0.36 6.68 -7.56
CA GLU A 118 1.16 7.85 -7.97
C GLU A 118 1.00 9.04 -7.02
N ALA A 119 -0.22 9.27 -6.51
CA ALA A 119 -0.49 10.33 -5.53
C ALA A 119 0.17 10.04 -4.16
N THR A 120 0.36 8.77 -3.82
CA THR A 120 0.91 8.33 -2.54
C THR A 120 2.42 8.15 -2.63
N ARG A 121 3.18 9.17 -2.21
CA ARG A 121 4.65 9.20 -2.37
C ARG A 121 5.34 7.93 -1.88
N ALA A 122 5.01 7.45 -0.68
CA ALA A 122 5.62 6.24 -0.11
C ALA A 122 5.45 5.01 -1.02
N VAL A 123 4.35 4.93 -1.77
CA VAL A 123 4.05 3.81 -2.68
C VAL A 123 4.69 4.03 -4.05
N ALA A 124 4.68 5.26 -4.57
CA ALA A 124 5.36 5.60 -5.82
C ALA A 124 6.88 5.39 -5.75
N GLU A 125 7.48 5.46 -4.55
CA GLU A 125 8.87 5.10 -4.31
C GLU A 125 9.11 3.56 -4.33
N CYS A 126 8.06 2.74 -4.19
CA CYS A 126 8.13 1.28 -4.19
C CYS A 126 7.70 0.62 -5.51
N ILE A 127 6.73 1.20 -6.23
CA ILE A 127 6.19 0.67 -7.49
C ILE A 127 6.35 1.72 -8.59
N ASP A 128 6.95 1.30 -9.71
CA ASP A 128 6.93 2.08 -10.94
C ASP A 128 5.57 1.94 -11.65
N PHE A 129 4.75 2.99 -11.54
CA PHE A 129 3.44 3.07 -12.21
C PHE A 129 3.52 3.55 -13.67
N SER A 130 4.71 3.92 -14.16
CA SER A 130 4.88 4.39 -15.53
C SER A 130 4.59 3.29 -16.56
N THR A 131 4.19 3.72 -17.76
CA THR A 131 3.86 2.84 -18.89
C THR A 131 5.09 2.30 -19.63
N SER A 132 6.29 2.43 -19.06
CA SER A 132 7.53 2.01 -19.70
C SER A 132 7.56 0.49 -19.89
N PRO A 133 7.79 -0.04 -21.11
CA PRO A 133 7.94 -1.47 -21.35
C PRO A 133 9.08 -2.12 -20.55
N LYS A 134 10.03 -1.33 -20.04
CA LYS A 134 11.19 -1.79 -19.29
C LYS A 134 10.88 -2.07 -17.81
N SER A 135 9.77 -1.57 -17.27
CA SER A 135 9.42 -1.75 -15.85
C SER A 135 9.04 -3.21 -15.53
N GLY A 136 8.57 -3.95 -16.54
CA GLY A 136 8.02 -5.30 -16.34
C GLY A 136 6.68 -5.31 -15.62
N ASN A 137 6.11 -4.13 -15.33
CA ASN A 137 4.77 -3.94 -14.79
C ASN A 137 3.75 -3.96 -15.93
N ARG A 138 2.58 -4.54 -15.64
CA ARG A 138 1.41 -4.62 -16.53
C ARG A 138 0.18 -4.18 -15.75
N TRP A 139 -0.98 -4.15 -16.40
CA TRP A 139 -2.22 -3.83 -15.70
C TRP A 139 -2.60 -4.91 -14.67
N ASP A 140 -2.23 -6.16 -14.94
CA ASP A 140 -2.49 -7.35 -14.13
C ASP A 140 -1.31 -7.76 -13.23
N LEU A 141 -0.21 -7.02 -13.26
CA LEU A 141 0.99 -7.33 -12.49
C LEU A 141 1.75 -6.05 -12.09
N LYS A 142 1.88 -5.82 -10.78
CA LYS A 142 2.76 -4.81 -10.21
C LYS A 142 3.84 -5.51 -9.39
N LYS A 143 5.10 -5.19 -9.66
CA LYS A 143 6.27 -5.69 -8.94
C LYS A 143 6.75 -4.64 -7.96
N PHE A 144 7.09 -5.08 -6.75
CA PHE A 144 7.77 -4.30 -5.72
C PHE A 144 8.75 -5.20 -4.95
N ASP A 145 9.59 -4.59 -4.11
CA ASP A 145 10.52 -5.33 -3.27
C ASP A 145 9.76 -6.12 -2.20
N GLY A 146 9.93 -7.45 -2.18
CA GLY A 146 9.17 -8.36 -1.32
C GLY A 146 7.79 -8.76 -1.83
N GLY A 147 7.37 -8.37 -3.04
CA GLY A 147 6.14 -8.85 -3.71
C GLY A 147 6.02 -8.45 -5.17
#